data_AF-A0A7V7D9T6-F1
#
_entry.id   AF-A0A7V7D9T6-F1
#
_cell.length_a   1.000
_cell.length_b   1.000
_cell.length_c   1.000
_cell.angle_alpha   90.00
_cell.angle_beta   90.00
_cell.angle_gamma   90.00
#
_symmetry.space_group_name_H-M   'P 1'
#
loop_
_entity.id
_entity.type
_entity.pdbx_description
1 polymer ?
#
loop_
_entity_poly.entity_id
_entity_poly.type
_entity_poly.pdbx_seq_one_letter_code
_entity_poly.pdbx_strand_id
1 'polypeptide(L)'
;MQNMTSKKEGVDTRHIFLYSGLGWIVAAAIGIAWALGARSLSLSKLFAAQSTLGIFGFAGSMSHYFLLGKTKVTRDRRISIVLSLVWGVFFAGAVTPLFSIFGTPVKMAVFAFSSFAVFGALGGMSTAWIAKRMFDDFSCEDIVPIIVIWAFGLGLGAISVSVSAAFLKLFFPEPVGMVLAIGAMALMLGACSGFSLALCVPEKDIGSRFFKPADIYDRALSDARPEYGMLTAILIFAPFYLNDFSNIFISDWRWWLFIDYVFVRLFPFIVICRLLSNNRVSPEAMGIGPQSMLSSIIVYIVGTLAAILILQNKSFILNGIPGYQPVGVIPKIFHADWRWFDLTAGLMATGVVEELVFRAYLYSFLRRFTDRSLYIVLISATAFGLIHWSLGFHHVIAASVIGGVYMLLYIRTRSLPALVFAHYTVNFMEYSDVVDKFLFRYF
;
A
#
# COMPACT_ATOMS: atom_id res chain seq x y z
N MET A 1 37.93 22.84 -29.80
CA MET A 1 37.43 22.23 -28.54
C MET A 1 36.53 21.06 -28.90
N GLN A 2 37.06 19.83 -28.88
CA GLN A 2 36.27 18.62 -29.05
C GLN A 2 35.54 18.33 -27.73
N ASN A 3 34.21 18.45 -27.73
CA ASN A 3 33.37 17.93 -26.65
C ASN A 3 33.49 16.40 -26.68
N MET A 4 34.43 15.84 -25.92
CA MET A 4 34.46 14.41 -25.61
C MET A 4 33.26 14.12 -24.72
N THR A 5 32.12 13.84 -25.33
CA THR A 5 30.98 13.21 -24.66
C THR A 5 31.39 11.78 -24.31
N SER A 6 32.08 11.64 -23.17
CA SER A 6 32.30 10.36 -22.51
C SER A 6 30.97 9.63 -22.42
N LYS A 7 30.83 8.55 -23.18
CA LYS A 7 29.65 7.69 -23.16
C LYS A 7 29.61 7.05 -21.77
N LYS A 8 28.82 7.60 -20.85
CA LYS A 8 28.60 7.00 -19.53
C LYS A 8 28.04 5.59 -19.77
N GLU A 9 28.86 4.56 -19.52
CA GLU A 9 28.39 3.18 -19.48
C GLU A 9 27.26 3.08 -18.46
N GLY A 10 26.08 2.64 -18.90
CA GLY A 10 24.93 2.38 -18.03
C GLY A 10 25.28 1.32 -16.99
N VAL A 11 24.68 1.44 -15.81
CA VAL A 11 24.84 0.43 -14.76
C VAL A 11 23.98 -0.79 -15.15
N ASP A 12 24.61 -1.93 -15.37
CA ASP A 12 23.85 -3.16 -15.68
C ASP A 12 23.02 -3.59 -14.45
N THR A 13 21.71 -3.40 -14.54
CA THR A 13 20.78 -3.74 -13.46
C THR A 13 20.77 -5.21 -13.08
N ARG A 14 21.17 -6.11 -13.98
CA ARG A 14 21.32 -7.55 -13.65
C ARG A 14 22.34 -7.77 -12.54
N HIS A 15 23.41 -6.99 -12.54
CA HIS A 15 24.42 -7.05 -11.49
C HIS A 15 23.83 -6.58 -10.15
N ILE A 16 22.98 -5.55 -10.15
CA ILE A 16 22.31 -5.07 -8.93
C ILE A 16 21.48 -6.19 -8.29
N PHE A 17 20.66 -6.89 -9.08
CA PHE A 17 19.85 -8.01 -8.56
C PHE A 17 20.70 -9.17 -8.06
N LEU A 18 21.69 -9.60 -8.84
CA LEU A 18 22.53 -10.75 -8.49
C LEU A 18 23.26 -10.53 -7.17
N TYR A 19 23.98 -9.42 -7.05
CA TYR A 19 24.74 -9.11 -5.85
C TYR A 19 23.83 -8.79 -4.67
N SER A 20 22.60 -8.31 -4.90
CA SER A 20 21.63 -8.13 -3.83
C SER A 20 21.14 -9.45 -3.28
N GLY A 21 20.78 -10.40 -4.16
CA GLY A 21 20.45 -11.77 -3.75
C GLY A 21 21.58 -12.42 -2.95
N LEU A 22 22.82 -12.35 -3.45
CA LEU A 22 24.00 -12.90 -2.76
C LEU A 22 24.22 -12.24 -1.38
N GLY A 23 24.07 -10.92 -1.31
CA GLY A 23 24.18 -10.16 -0.08
C GLY A 23 23.24 -10.63 1.03
N TRP A 24 21.96 -10.85 0.67
CA TRP A 24 20.96 -11.34 1.61
C TRP A 24 21.15 -12.82 1.97
N ILE A 25 21.70 -13.65 1.07
CA ILE A 25 22.09 -15.04 1.41
C ILE A 25 23.21 -15.04 2.46
N VAL A 26 24.23 -14.19 2.30
CA VAL A 26 25.29 -14.05 3.31
C VAL A 26 24.71 -13.57 4.63
N ALA A 27 23.80 -12.60 4.60
CA ALA A 27 23.10 -12.14 5.78
C ALA A 27 22.34 -13.27 6.48
N ALA A 28 21.66 -14.14 5.72
CA ALA A 28 20.95 -15.30 6.26
C ALA A 28 21.90 -16.26 6.98
N ALA A 29 23.06 -16.56 6.40
CA ALA A 29 24.07 -17.39 7.04
C ALA A 29 24.56 -16.79 8.37
N ILE A 30 24.82 -15.48 8.40
CA ILE A 30 25.20 -14.75 9.62
C ILE A 30 24.09 -14.81 10.67
N GLY A 31 22.83 -14.59 10.27
CA GLY A 31 21.66 -14.67 11.15
C GLY A 31 21.48 -16.07 11.74
N ILE A 32 21.65 -17.12 10.95
CA ILE A 32 21.59 -18.53 11.41
C ILE A 32 22.72 -18.80 12.42
N ALA A 33 23.95 -18.40 12.12
CA ALA A 33 25.09 -18.56 13.03
C ALA A 33 24.83 -17.85 14.36
N TRP A 34 24.29 -16.64 14.32
CA TRP A 34 23.92 -15.91 15.53
C TRP A 34 22.78 -16.59 16.30
N ALA A 35 21.75 -17.11 15.64
CA ALA A 35 20.66 -17.83 16.30
C ALA A 35 21.17 -19.07 17.07
N LEU A 36 22.13 -19.80 16.51
CA LEU A 36 22.79 -20.93 17.17
C LEU A 36 23.62 -20.47 18.37
N GLY A 37 24.40 -19.39 18.22
CA GLY A 37 25.16 -18.79 19.30
C GLY A 37 24.26 -18.29 20.45
N ALA A 38 23.19 -17.57 20.13
CA ALA A 38 22.20 -17.09 21.10
C ALA A 38 21.58 -18.23 21.92
N ARG A 39 21.34 -19.39 21.30
CA ARG A 39 20.89 -20.60 21.98
C ARG A 39 21.95 -21.16 22.93
N SER A 40 23.22 -21.21 22.53
CA SER A 40 24.32 -21.65 23.42
C SER A 40 24.51 -20.73 24.62
N LEU A 41 24.23 -19.43 24.45
CA LEU A 41 24.30 -18.43 25.52
C LEU A 41 23.04 -18.39 26.40
N SER A 42 22.06 -19.27 26.18
CA SER A 42 20.80 -19.33 26.94
C SER A 42 20.07 -17.98 27.01
N LEU A 43 20.13 -17.19 25.94
CA LEU A 43 19.43 -15.91 25.86
C LEU A 43 17.90 -16.12 25.88
N SER A 44 17.17 -15.11 26.36
CA SER A 44 15.70 -15.17 26.31
C SER A 44 15.21 -15.28 24.87
N LYS A 45 14.10 -16.00 24.65
CA LYS A 45 13.58 -16.25 23.29
C LYS A 45 13.33 -14.95 22.50
N LEU A 46 12.78 -13.93 23.18
CA LEU A 46 12.54 -12.62 22.58
C LEU A 46 13.84 -11.95 22.17
N PHE A 47 14.82 -11.86 23.08
CA PHE A 47 16.09 -11.21 22.79
C PHE A 47 16.88 -11.97 21.71
N ALA A 48 16.88 -13.30 21.75
CA ALA A 48 17.47 -14.13 20.70
C ALA A 48 16.84 -13.83 19.34
N ALA A 49 15.52 -13.79 19.24
CA ALA A 49 14.82 -13.49 17.98
C ALA A 49 15.08 -12.06 17.48
N GLN A 50 15.00 -11.05 18.37
CA GLN A 50 15.28 -9.64 18.04
C GLN A 50 16.72 -9.44 17.58
N SER A 51 17.70 -9.99 18.30
CA SER A 51 19.12 -9.86 17.94
C SER A 51 19.48 -10.63 16.67
N THR A 52 18.93 -11.85 16.46
CA THR A 52 19.09 -12.59 15.20
C THR A 52 18.59 -11.78 14.01
N LEU A 53 17.37 -11.26 14.08
CA LEU A 53 16.81 -10.52 12.95
C LEU A 53 17.47 -9.14 12.80
N GLY A 54 17.87 -8.50 13.89
CA GLY A 54 18.65 -7.25 13.82
C GLY A 54 20.01 -7.45 13.14
N ILE A 55 20.72 -8.52 13.46
CA ILE A 55 21.99 -8.85 12.79
C ILE A 55 21.77 -9.23 11.32
N PHE A 56 20.71 -9.98 11.01
CA PHE A 56 20.31 -10.30 9.65
C PHE A 56 20.03 -9.03 8.83
N GLY A 57 19.21 -8.10 9.35
CA GLY A 57 18.91 -6.82 8.69
C GLY A 57 20.14 -5.94 8.51
N PHE A 58 21.01 -5.86 9.52
CA PHE A 58 22.29 -5.13 9.45
C PHE A 58 23.19 -5.69 8.34
N ALA A 59 23.40 -7.01 8.32
CA ALA A 59 24.24 -7.68 7.33
C ALA A 59 23.66 -7.56 5.91
N GLY A 60 22.34 -7.71 5.76
CA GLY A 60 21.64 -7.56 4.48
C GLY A 60 21.78 -6.15 3.92
N SER A 61 21.66 -5.13 4.75
CA SER A 61 21.90 -3.75 4.34
C SER A 61 23.37 -3.46 4.03
N MET A 62 24.32 -4.03 4.77
CA MET A 62 25.75 -3.87 4.44
C MET A 62 26.10 -4.39 3.05
N SER A 63 25.36 -5.39 2.55
CA SER A 63 25.52 -5.84 1.16
C SER A 63 25.16 -4.76 0.13
N HIS A 64 24.22 -3.86 0.44
CA HIS A 64 23.87 -2.72 -0.42
C HIS A 64 25.06 -1.78 -0.62
N TYR A 65 25.92 -1.64 0.38
CA TYR A 65 27.11 -0.80 0.25
C TYR A 65 28.15 -1.36 -0.69
N PHE A 66 28.41 -2.67 -0.62
CA PHE A 66 29.33 -3.32 -1.56
C PHE A 66 28.81 -3.24 -2.99
N LEU A 67 27.49 -3.40 -3.16
CA LEU A 67 26.73 -3.18 -4.38
C LEU A 67 26.86 -1.78 -4.94
N LEU A 68 26.55 -0.77 -4.12
CA LEU A 68 26.65 0.64 -4.49
C LEU A 68 28.10 1.01 -4.82
N GLY A 69 29.08 0.38 -4.17
CA GLY A 69 30.49 0.58 -4.49
C GLY A 69 30.90 0.07 -5.89
N LYS A 70 30.09 -0.75 -6.57
CA LYS A 70 30.30 -1.17 -7.97
C LYS A 70 29.60 -0.25 -8.96
N THR A 71 28.54 0.43 -8.53
CA THR A 71 27.98 1.58 -9.25
C THR A 71 28.93 2.76 -9.03
N LYS A 72 29.21 3.61 -10.03
CA LYS A 72 30.21 4.71 -9.94
C LYS A 72 29.81 5.85 -8.97
N VAL A 73 28.94 5.55 -7.99
CA VAL A 73 28.40 6.44 -6.96
C VAL A 73 29.45 6.62 -5.86
N THR A 74 29.56 7.84 -5.34
CA THR A 74 30.53 8.21 -4.32
C THR A 74 30.35 7.37 -3.05
N ARG A 75 31.47 6.80 -2.56
CA ARG A 75 31.48 5.92 -1.40
C ARG A 75 31.64 6.72 -0.11
N ASP A 76 30.53 7.12 0.51
CA ASP A 76 30.57 7.47 1.93
C ASP A 76 30.27 6.24 2.79
N ARG A 77 31.33 5.68 3.39
CA ARG A 77 31.26 4.55 4.31
C ARG A 77 30.36 4.83 5.52
N ARG A 78 30.26 6.09 5.97
CA ARG A 78 29.42 6.48 7.11
C ARG A 78 27.94 6.24 6.80
N ILE A 79 27.51 6.62 5.60
CA ILE A 79 26.12 6.47 5.17
C ILE A 79 25.70 5.00 5.12
N SER A 80 26.58 4.12 4.62
CA SER A 80 26.34 2.66 4.64
C SER A 80 26.14 2.11 6.04
N ILE A 81 26.99 2.54 6.99
CA ILE A 81 26.92 2.06 8.37
C ILE A 81 25.59 2.53 8.97
N VAL A 82 25.22 3.80 8.77
CA VAL A 82 23.93 4.35 9.23
C VAL A 82 22.76 3.56 8.64
N LEU A 83 22.73 3.32 7.33
CA LEU A 83 21.67 2.56 6.69
C LEU A 83 21.57 1.13 7.25
N SER A 84 22.70 0.50 7.52
CA SER A 84 22.75 -0.85 8.08
C SER A 84 22.29 -0.92 9.53
N LEU A 85 22.64 0.08 10.34
CA LEU A 85 22.11 0.23 11.70
C LEU A 85 20.60 0.43 11.68
N VAL A 86 20.09 1.28 10.79
CA VAL A 86 18.65 1.53 10.62
C VAL A 86 17.90 0.23 10.28
N TRP A 87 18.39 -0.53 9.31
CA TRP A 87 17.79 -1.83 8.97
C TRP A 87 17.89 -2.84 10.11
N GLY A 88 19.01 -2.89 10.84
CA GLY A 88 19.12 -3.75 12.01
C GLY A 88 18.08 -3.42 13.09
N VAL A 89 17.84 -2.13 13.37
CA VAL A 89 16.81 -1.69 14.31
C VAL A 89 15.41 -2.07 13.82
N PHE A 90 15.09 -1.87 12.54
CA PHE A 90 13.76 -2.18 12.02
C PHE A 90 13.46 -3.67 11.97
N PHE A 91 14.42 -4.51 11.60
CA PHE A 91 14.25 -5.95 11.66
C PHE A 91 14.08 -6.46 13.10
N ALA A 92 14.84 -5.93 14.05
CA ALA A 92 14.66 -6.26 15.47
C ALA A 92 13.28 -5.82 15.98
N GLY A 93 12.85 -4.60 15.62
CA GLY A 93 11.55 -4.04 15.98
C GLY A 93 10.38 -4.88 15.47
N ALA A 94 10.47 -5.38 14.23
CA ALA A 94 9.44 -6.20 13.58
C ALA A 94 9.09 -7.50 14.33
N VAL A 95 10.00 -8.00 15.16
CA VAL A 95 9.80 -9.21 15.97
C VAL A 95 8.92 -8.95 17.19
N THR A 96 9.02 -7.76 17.77
CA THR A 96 8.46 -7.45 19.09
C THR A 96 6.96 -7.75 19.19
N PRO A 97 6.11 -7.37 18.20
CA PRO A 97 4.69 -7.67 18.27
C PRO A 97 4.39 -9.18 18.31
N LEU A 98 5.22 -10.03 17.70
CA LEU A 98 4.95 -11.47 17.60
C LEU A 98 5.06 -12.22 18.93
N PHE A 99 5.75 -11.64 19.92
CA PHE A 99 5.88 -12.23 21.25
C PHE A 99 4.79 -11.80 22.23
N SER A 100 3.96 -10.82 21.85
CA SER A 100 2.89 -10.30 22.70
C SER A 100 1.51 -10.87 22.34
N ILE A 101 1.43 -11.79 21.39
CA ILE A 101 0.18 -12.16 20.72
C ILE A 101 0.03 -13.68 20.69
N PHE A 102 -1.17 -14.13 21.06
CA PHE A 102 -1.59 -15.52 20.96
C PHE A 102 -2.70 -15.63 19.91
N GLY A 103 -2.71 -16.70 19.11
CA GLY A 103 -3.70 -16.87 18.06
C GLY A 103 -3.55 -18.16 17.25
N THR A 104 -4.47 -18.36 16.31
CA THR A 104 -4.36 -19.42 15.30
C THR A 104 -3.14 -19.19 14.41
N PRO A 105 -2.61 -20.23 13.73
CA PRO A 105 -1.48 -20.07 12.81
C PRO A 105 -1.71 -18.99 11.74
N VAL A 106 -2.95 -18.87 11.23
CA VAL A 106 -3.32 -17.86 10.23
C VAL A 106 -3.27 -16.45 10.84
N LYS A 107 -3.80 -16.28 12.06
CA LYS A 107 -3.70 -15.00 12.80
C LYS A 107 -2.23 -14.63 13.00
N MET A 108 -1.40 -15.56 13.47
CA MET A 108 0.05 -15.30 13.66
C MET A 108 0.74 -14.91 12.35
N ALA A 109 0.37 -15.52 11.22
CA ALA A 109 0.92 -15.18 9.90
C ALA A 109 0.52 -13.75 9.45
N VAL A 110 -0.74 -13.36 9.64
CA VAL A 110 -1.22 -11.99 9.33
C VAL A 110 -0.47 -10.94 10.14
N PHE A 111 -0.23 -11.22 11.42
CA PHE A 111 0.50 -10.31 12.30
C PHE A 111 1.98 -10.26 11.97
N ALA A 112 2.59 -11.40 11.66
CA ALA A 112 3.96 -11.47 11.15
C ALA A 112 4.10 -10.60 9.91
N PHE A 113 3.23 -10.79 8.92
CA PHE A 113 3.23 -9.97 7.72
C PHE A 113 3.13 -8.49 8.03
N SER A 114 2.15 -8.10 8.83
CA SER A 114 1.83 -6.69 9.01
C SER A 114 2.87 -5.96 9.86
N SER A 115 3.40 -6.61 10.91
CA SER A 115 4.52 -6.08 11.69
C SER A 115 5.73 -5.86 10.78
N PHE A 116 6.13 -6.89 10.03
CA PHE A 116 7.26 -6.82 9.11
C PHE A 116 7.00 -5.82 7.98
N ALA A 117 5.76 -5.64 7.53
CA ALA A 117 5.40 -4.64 6.53
C ALA A 117 5.52 -3.20 7.03
N VAL A 118 5.08 -2.92 8.27
CA VAL A 118 5.26 -1.59 8.87
C VAL A 118 6.73 -1.24 9.02
N PHE A 119 7.53 -2.15 9.60
CA PHE A 119 8.96 -1.93 9.75
C PHE A 119 9.71 -1.91 8.41
N GLY A 120 9.24 -2.67 7.43
CA GLY A 120 9.72 -2.61 6.04
C GLY A 120 9.44 -1.25 5.40
N ALA A 121 8.24 -0.68 5.61
CA ALA A 121 7.89 0.66 5.13
C ALA A 121 8.82 1.73 5.71
N LEU A 122 9.08 1.68 7.02
CA LEU A 122 10.01 2.58 7.71
C LEU A 122 11.45 2.43 7.21
N GLY A 123 11.89 1.20 6.96
CA GLY A 123 13.18 0.89 6.34
C GLY A 123 13.30 1.43 4.92
N GLY A 124 12.28 1.24 4.10
CA GLY A 124 12.21 1.78 2.74
C GLY A 124 12.23 3.31 2.72
N MET A 125 11.48 3.96 3.62
CA MET A 125 11.46 5.41 3.76
C MET A 125 12.84 5.96 4.14
N SER A 126 13.48 5.33 5.12
CA SER A 126 14.83 5.70 5.56
C SER A 126 15.87 5.47 4.45
N THR A 127 15.75 4.36 3.72
CA THR A 127 16.59 4.05 2.55
C THR A 127 16.46 5.13 1.49
N ALA A 128 15.23 5.51 1.13
CA ALA A 128 14.99 6.54 0.12
C ALA A 128 15.50 7.91 0.56
N TRP A 129 15.30 8.30 1.82
CA TRP A 129 15.77 9.57 2.35
C TRP A 129 17.31 9.66 2.40
N ILE A 130 17.96 8.58 2.82
CA ILE A 130 19.41 8.46 2.82
C ILE A 130 19.95 8.47 1.38
N ALA A 131 19.35 7.67 0.50
CA ALA A 131 19.77 7.59 -0.90
C ALA A 131 19.63 8.95 -1.59
N LYS A 132 18.56 9.71 -1.34
CA LYS A 132 18.41 11.07 -1.88
C LYS A 132 19.58 12.01 -1.55
N ARG A 133 20.28 11.79 -0.43
CA ARG A 133 21.49 12.57 -0.07
C ARG A 133 22.76 12.06 -0.74
N MET A 134 22.76 10.84 -1.28
CA MET A 134 23.92 10.20 -1.90
C MET A 134 24.01 10.47 -3.41
N PHE A 135 22.89 10.68 -4.07
CA PHE A 135 22.84 10.90 -5.51
C PHE A 135 22.50 12.36 -5.79
N ASP A 136 23.42 13.11 -6.39
CA ASP A 136 23.18 14.49 -6.82
C ASP A 136 22.03 14.57 -7.85
N ASP A 137 21.92 13.55 -8.71
CA ASP A 137 20.80 13.33 -9.64
C ASP A 137 19.88 12.21 -9.15
N PHE A 138 19.36 12.34 -7.92
CA PHE A 138 18.36 11.38 -7.42
C PHE A 138 17.06 11.52 -8.24
N SER A 139 16.96 10.74 -9.32
CA SER A 139 15.81 10.74 -10.23
C SER A 139 14.49 10.32 -9.56
N CYS A 140 14.57 9.68 -8.39
CA CYS A 140 13.40 9.25 -7.64
C CYS A 140 12.88 10.39 -6.76
N GLU A 141 12.16 11.35 -7.35
CA GLU A 141 11.34 12.29 -6.54
C GLU A 141 10.27 11.54 -5.74
N ASP A 142 9.88 10.36 -6.23
CA ASP A 142 8.90 9.48 -5.62
C ASP A 142 9.52 8.37 -4.77
N ILE A 143 9.53 8.55 -3.45
CA ILE A 143 9.99 7.52 -2.51
C ILE A 143 8.97 6.39 -2.26
N VAL A 144 7.72 6.52 -2.72
CA VAL A 144 6.62 5.58 -2.40
C VAL A 144 6.87 4.18 -2.92
N PRO A 145 7.32 3.95 -4.17
CA PRO A 145 7.64 2.61 -4.64
C PRO A 145 8.64 1.90 -3.73
N ILE A 146 9.70 2.58 -3.29
CA ILE A 146 10.71 2.03 -2.37
C ILE A 146 10.06 1.60 -1.05
N ILE A 147 9.21 2.46 -0.47
CA ILE A 147 8.47 2.16 0.75
C ILE A 147 7.59 0.91 0.57
N VAL A 148 6.83 0.84 -0.52
CA VAL A 148 5.91 -0.27 -0.82
C VAL A 148 6.67 -1.57 -1.05
N ILE A 149 7.74 -1.55 -1.85
CA ILE A 149 8.57 -2.73 -2.13
C ILE A 149 9.12 -3.31 -0.83
N TRP A 150 9.63 -2.46 0.05
CA TRP A 150 10.19 -2.91 1.32
C TRP A 150 9.13 -3.37 2.31
N ALA A 151 7.99 -2.68 2.39
CA ALA A 151 6.87 -3.12 3.21
C ALA A 151 6.40 -4.52 2.79
N PHE A 152 6.11 -4.70 1.51
CA PHE A 152 5.64 -5.99 0.99
C PHE A 152 6.71 -7.07 1.02
N GLY A 153 7.93 -6.76 0.59
CA GLY A 153 9.04 -7.71 0.58
C GLY A 153 9.32 -8.27 1.96
N LEU A 154 9.31 -7.42 2.99
CA LEU A 154 9.58 -7.83 4.35
C LEU A 154 8.40 -8.60 4.97
N GLY A 155 7.17 -8.14 4.75
CA GLY A 155 5.95 -8.84 5.19
C GLY A 155 5.80 -10.22 4.54
N LEU A 156 5.94 -10.31 3.22
CA LEU A 156 5.93 -11.57 2.48
C LEU A 156 7.10 -12.46 2.92
N GLY A 157 8.26 -11.87 3.21
CA GLY A 157 9.43 -12.57 3.72
C GLY A 157 9.09 -13.39 4.97
N ALA A 158 8.49 -12.72 5.95
CA ALA A 158 8.07 -13.35 7.19
C ALA A 158 7.09 -14.53 7.00
N ILE A 159 6.05 -14.35 6.17
CA ILE A 159 5.10 -15.44 5.89
C ILE A 159 5.77 -16.58 5.10
N SER A 160 6.56 -16.23 4.09
CA SER A 160 7.18 -17.19 3.17
C SER A 160 8.05 -18.20 3.90
N VAL A 161 8.82 -17.78 4.91
CA VAL A 161 9.62 -18.71 5.72
C VAL A 161 8.74 -19.77 6.37
N SER A 162 7.62 -19.38 7.00
CA SER A 162 6.73 -20.32 7.67
C SER A 162 6.05 -21.27 6.67
N VAL A 163 5.53 -20.74 5.57
CA VAL A 163 4.84 -21.54 4.53
C VAL A 163 5.81 -22.48 3.83
N SER A 164 6.98 -21.98 3.39
CA SER A 164 8.01 -22.79 2.75
C SER A 164 8.58 -23.82 3.70
N ALA A 165 8.82 -23.49 4.97
CA ALA A 165 9.29 -24.48 5.95
C ALA A 165 8.27 -25.60 6.16
N ALA A 166 6.97 -25.28 6.26
CA ALA A 166 5.91 -26.29 6.39
C ALA A 166 5.85 -27.21 5.16
N PHE A 167 5.95 -26.64 3.95
CA PHE A 167 5.97 -27.40 2.70
C PHE A 167 7.23 -28.28 2.58
N LEU A 168 8.41 -27.72 2.85
CA LEU A 168 9.69 -28.42 2.69
C LEU A 168 9.87 -29.57 3.68
N LYS A 169 9.20 -29.53 4.84
CA LYS A 169 9.15 -30.65 5.79
C LYS A 169 8.53 -31.92 5.21
N LEU A 170 7.76 -31.82 4.11
CA LEU A 170 7.23 -32.99 3.39
C LEU A 170 8.33 -33.75 2.63
N PHE A 171 9.45 -33.10 2.31
CA PHE A 171 10.49 -33.63 1.44
C PHE A 171 11.87 -33.73 2.10
N PHE A 172 12.12 -32.95 3.16
CA PHE A 172 13.43 -32.82 3.80
C PHE A 172 13.33 -32.90 5.34
N PRO A 173 14.40 -33.32 6.03
CA PRO A 173 14.51 -33.17 7.48
C PRO A 173 14.31 -31.72 7.91
N GLU A 174 13.66 -31.51 9.07
CA GLU A 174 13.29 -30.18 9.56
C GLU A 174 14.43 -29.14 9.53
N PRO A 175 15.68 -29.45 9.95
CA PRO A 175 16.77 -28.47 9.88
C PRO A 175 17.10 -28.04 8.43
N VAL A 176 17.06 -28.99 7.48
CA VAL A 176 17.33 -28.73 6.07
C VAL A 176 16.20 -27.91 5.46
N GLY A 177 14.95 -28.30 5.70
CA GLY A 177 13.78 -27.55 5.24
C GLY A 177 13.75 -26.11 5.76
N MET A 178 14.15 -25.88 7.01
CA MET A 178 14.24 -24.54 7.59
C MET A 178 15.33 -23.69 6.93
N VAL A 179 16.54 -24.25 6.71
CA VAL A 179 17.64 -23.53 6.03
C VAL A 179 17.23 -23.14 4.60
N LEU A 180 16.60 -24.05 3.87
CA LEU A 180 16.09 -23.77 2.51
C LEU A 180 15.00 -22.69 2.52
N ALA A 181 14.08 -22.73 3.48
CA ALA A 181 13.04 -21.70 3.63
C ALA A 181 13.65 -20.31 3.94
N ILE A 182 14.66 -20.23 4.81
CA ILE A 182 15.38 -18.99 5.10
C ILE A 182 16.13 -18.49 3.85
N GLY A 183 16.74 -19.40 3.07
CA GLY A 183 17.39 -19.06 1.80
C GLY A 183 16.41 -18.48 0.77
N ALA A 184 15.20 -19.04 0.66
CA ALA A 184 14.15 -18.52 -0.21
C ALA A 184 13.69 -17.11 0.21
N MET A 185 13.48 -16.88 1.51
CA MET A 185 13.18 -15.55 2.05
C MET A 185 14.31 -14.56 1.73
N ALA A 186 15.56 -14.95 1.95
CA ALA A 186 16.73 -14.10 1.68
C ALA A 186 16.81 -13.68 0.20
N LEU A 187 16.57 -14.61 -0.72
CA LEU A 187 16.51 -14.32 -2.15
C LEU A 187 15.40 -13.32 -2.49
N MET A 188 14.21 -13.47 -1.90
CA MET A 188 13.11 -12.54 -2.10
C MET A 188 13.42 -11.14 -1.57
N LEU A 189 14.02 -11.04 -0.38
CA LEU A 189 14.47 -9.76 0.18
C LEU A 189 15.57 -9.14 -0.69
N GLY A 190 16.47 -9.95 -1.24
CA GLY A 190 17.47 -9.52 -2.23
C GLY A 190 16.84 -9.00 -3.52
N ALA A 191 15.78 -9.63 -4.02
CA ALA A 191 15.06 -9.12 -5.18
C ALA A 191 14.37 -7.77 -4.88
N CYS A 192 13.72 -7.63 -3.73
CA CYS A 192 13.07 -6.38 -3.30
C CYS A 192 14.11 -5.25 -3.14
N SER A 193 15.20 -5.55 -2.46
CA SER A 193 16.36 -4.70 -2.29
C SER A 193 16.95 -4.24 -3.63
N GLY A 194 17.27 -5.18 -4.51
CA GLY A 194 17.80 -4.89 -5.84
C GLY A 194 16.86 -4.04 -6.69
N PHE A 195 15.55 -4.33 -6.65
CA PHE A 195 14.54 -3.54 -7.35
C PHE A 195 14.45 -2.13 -6.78
N SER A 196 14.47 -1.97 -5.45
CA SER A 196 14.46 -0.65 -4.80
C SER A 196 15.68 0.19 -5.16
N LEU A 197 16.87 -0.42 -5.25
CA LEU A 197 18.09 0.25 -5.70
C LEU A 197 18.04 0.60 -7.18
N ALA A 198 17.51 -0.28 -8.02
CA ALA A 198 17.35 -0.02 -9.45
C ALA A 198 16.44 1.19 -9.71
N LEU A 199 15.43 1.43 -8.87
CA LEU A 199 14.58 2.62 -8.93
C LEU A 199 15.30 3.92 -8.53
N CYS A 200 16.39 3.83 -7.76
CA CYS A 200 17.22 4.97 -7.38
C CYS A 200 18.24 5.34 -8.47
N VAL A 201 18.58 4.40 -9.37
CA VAL A 201 19.58 4.65 -10.42
C VAL A 201 18.91 5.47 -11.54
N PRO A 202 19.47 6.64 -11.91
CA PRO A 202 18.97 7.48 -12.99
C PRO A 202 19.28 6.83 -14.35
N GLU A 203 18.64 5.71 -14.66
CA GLU A 203 18.63 5.13 -15.99
C GLU A 203 17.31 5.50 -16.67
N LYS A 204 17.38 6.12 -17.85
CA LYS A 204 16.23 6.69 -18.59
C LYS A 204 15.09 5.70 -18.86
N ASP A 205 15.33 4.39 -18.70
CA ASP A 205 14.47 3.35 -19.23
C ASP A 205 13.72 2.50 -18.19
N ILE A 206 14.13 2.46 -16.92
CA ILE A 206 13.52 1.51 -15.96
C ILE A 206 12.33 2.13 -15.24
N GLY A 207 12.52 3.29 -14.60
CA GLY A 207 11.43 3.97 -13.88
C GLY A 207 10.26 4.32 -14.79
N SER A 208 10.54 4.78 -16.02
CA SER A 208 9.55 5.18 -17.03
C SER A 208 8.69 4.03 -17.54
N ARG A 209 9.18 2.78 -17.48
CA ARG A 209 8.41 1.59 -17.89
C ARG A 209 7.40 1.14 -16.84
N PHE A 210 7.73 1.29 -15.56
CA PHE A 210 6.87 0.83 -14.47
C PHE A 210 5.85 1.88 -14.04
N PHE A 211 6.26 3.15 -14.03
CA PHE A 211 5.40 4.27 -13.69
C PHE A 211 5.49 5.28 -14.82
N LYS A 212 4.39 5.42 -15.59
CA LYS A 212 4.27 6.57 -16.49
C LYS A 212 4.30 7.81 -15.61
N PRO A 213 5.23 8.75 -15.83
CA PRO A 213 5.34 9.91 -14.97
C PRO A 213 4.03 10.70 -14.98
N ALA A 214 3.67 11.24 -13.81
CA ALA A 214 2.40 11.96 -13.61
C ALA A 214 2.24 13.16 -14.56
N ASP A 215 3.35 13.67 -15.11
CA ASP A 215 3.41 14.80 -16.03
C ASP A 215 2.62 14.57 -17.35
N ILE A 216 2.54 13.33 -17.83
CA ILE A 216 1.77 12.99 -19.04
C ILE A 216 0.28 13.22 -18.77
N TYR A 217 -0.19 12.83 -17.58
CA TYR A 217 -1.58 13.02 -17.19
C TYR A 217 -1.88 14.48 -16.82
N ASP A 218 -0.92 15.16 -16.21
CA ASP A 218 -1.08 16.57 -15.83
C ASP A 218 -1.18 17.50 -17.05
N ARG A 219 -0.51 17.17 -18.17
CA ARG A 219 -0.73 17.86 -19.46
C ARG A 219 -2.14 17.68 -20.01
N ALA A 220 -2.68 16.46 -19.93
CA ALA A 220 -4.08 16.23 -20.33
C ALA A 220 -5.08 17.01 -19.44
N LEU A 221 -4.73 17.22 -18.16
CA LEU A 221 -5.50 18.04 -17.22
C LEU A 221 -5.40 19.54 -17.50
N SER A 222 -4.22 20.05 -17.89
CA SER A 222 -4.05 21.47 -18.22
C SER A 222 -4.82 21.90 -19.47
N ASP A 223 -5.01 20.98 -20.40
CA ASP A 223 -5.69 21.24 -21.67
C ASP A 223 -7.23 21.12 -21.58
N ALA A 224 -7.74 20.55 -20.49
CA ALA A 224 -9.17 20.37 -20.27
C ALA A 224 -9.86 21.72 -19.98
N ARG A 225 -10.88 22.07 -20.78
CA ARG A 225 -11.64 23.34 -20.64
C ARG A 225 -12.26 23.49 -19.23
N PRO A 226 -12.39 24.72 -18.70
CA PRO A 226 -12.77 25.01 -17.31
C PRO A 226 -14.22 24.67 -16.89
N GLU A 227 -14.94 23.81 -17.62
CA GLU A 227 -16.33 23.44 -17.33
C GLU A 227 -16.50 22.44 -16.16
N TYR A 228 -15.45 22.21 -15.38
CA TYR A 228 -15.55 21.73 -14.01
C TYR A 228 -16.12 22.84 -13.11
N GLY A 229 -17.33 23.29 -13.43
CA GLY A 229 -18.04 24.30 -12.66
C GLY A 229 -18.34 23.78 -11.25
N MET A 230 -18.42 24.70 -10.29
CA MET A 230 -18.86 24.39 -8.93
C MET A 230 -20.20 23.63 -8.92
N LEU A 231 -21.11 23.97 -9.84
CA LEU A 231 -22.39 23.27 -10.02
C LEU A 231 -22.20 21.78 -10.32
N THR A 232 -21.31 21.42 -11.25
CA THR A 232 -21.01 20.01 -11.56
C THR A 232 -20.47 19.27 -10.35
N ALA A 233 -19.57 19.91 -9.58
CA ALA A 233 -19.07 19.34 -8.34
C ALA A 233 -20.21 19.12 -7.33
N ILE A 234 -21.10 20.11 -7.13
CA ILE A 234 -22.27 19.97 -6.26
C ILE A 234 -23.15 18.80 -6.70
N LEU A 235 -23.48 18.70 -7.99
CA LEU A 235 -24.32 17.62 -8.51
C LEU A 235 -23.68 16.23 -8.31
N ILE A 236 -22.36 16.13 -8.40
CA ILE A 236 -21.65 14.86 -8.20
C ILE A 236 -21.54 14.50 -6.71
N PHE A 237 -21.20 15.45 -5.84
CA PHE A 237 -20.90 15.18 -4.42
C PHE A 237 -22.14 15.18 -3.52
N ALA A 238 -23.12 16.06 -3.77
CA ALA A 238 -24.27 16.23 -2.89
C ALA A 238 -25.03 14.93 -2.61
N PRO A 239 -25.26 14.02 -3.59
CA PRO A 239 -25.96 12.77 -3.31
C PRO A 239 -25.29 11.90 -2.23
N PHE A 240 -23.96 11.88 -2.16
CA PHE A 240 -23.23 11.13 -1.13
C PHE A 240 -23.43 11.71 0.26
N TYR A 241 -23.34 13.03 0.41
CA TYR A 241 -23.56 13.69 1.71
C TYR A 241 -25.01 13.58 2.19
N LEU A 242 -25.96 13.61 1.26
CA LEU A 242 -27.38 13.49 1.54
C LEU A 242 -27.82 12.04 1.78
N ASN A 243 -27.06 11.04 1.31
CA ASN A 243 -27.38 9.62 1.48
C ASN A 243 -27.57 9.24 2.95
N ASP A 244 -26.79 9.84 3.84
CA ASP A 244 -26.84 9.55 5.27
C ASP A 244 -28.18 9.91 5.94
N PHE A 245 -28.99 10.80 5.33
CA PHE A 245 -30.37 10.97 5.78
C PHE A 245 -31.22 9.73 5.54
N SER A 246 -30.93 8.95 4.48
CA SER A 246 -31.59 7.67 4.27
C SER A 246 -31.22 6.66 5.35
N ASN A 247 -29.95 6.64 5.78
CA ASN A 247 -29.48 5.79 6.89
C ASN A 247 -30.14 6.15 8.23
N ILE A 248 -30.61 7.39 8.41
CA ILE A 248 -31.27 7.83 9.65
C ILE A 248 -32.78 7.59 9.60
N PHE A 249 -33.44 7.92 8.48
CA PHE A 249 -34.89 8.02 8.41
C PHE A 249 -35.58 6.86 7.68
N ILE A 250 -34.86 6.06 6.88
CA ILE A 250 -35.46 5.02 6.03
C ILE A 250 -35.20 3.63 6.63
N SER A 251 -36.21 3.06 7.26
CA SER A 251 -36.12 1.71 7.87
C SER A 251 -36.41 0.57 6.89
N ASP A 252 -37.11 0.83 5.77
CA ASP A 252 -37.41 -0.18 4.76
C ASP A 252 -36.25 -0.34 3.78
N TRP A 253 -35.66 -1.54 3.73
CA TRP A 253 -34.49 -1.83 2.89
C TRP A 253 -34.75 -1.62 1.39
N ARG A 254 -36.00 -1.73 0.91
CA ARG A 254 -36.35 -1.53 -0.50
C ARG A 254 -36.23 -0.07 -0.89
N TRP A 255 -36.77 0.81 -0.04
CA TRP A 255 -36.67 2.26 -0.24
C TRP A 255 -35.23 2.73 -0.06
N TRP A 256 -34.50 2.17 0.89
CA TRP A 256 -33.09 2.44 1.08
C TRP A 256 -32.26 2.05 -0.16
N LEU A 257 -32.42 0.83 -0.69
CA LEU A 257 -31.75 0.40 -1.92
C LEU A 257 -32.14 1.26 -3.12
N PHE A 258 -33.42 1.60 -3.25
CA PHE A 258 -33.86 2.49 -4.33
C PHE A 258 -33.13 3.84 -4.26
N ILE A 259 -33.06 4.44 -3.07
CA ILE A 259 -32.37 5.72 -2.89
C ILE A 259 -30.90 5.59 -3.23
N ASP A 260 -30.24 4.58 -2.68
CA ASP A 260 -28.81 4.35 -2.86
C ASP A 260 -28.44 4.08 -4.33
N TYR A 261 -29.14 3.16 -5.00
CA TYR A 261 -28.83 2.82 -6.39
C TYR A 261 -29.16 3.95 -7.37
N VAL A 262 -30.30 4.63 -7.20
CA VAL A 262 -30.74 5.65 -8.16
C VAL A 262 -30.04 6.99 -7.91
N PHE A 263 -30.07 7.50 -6.68
CA PHE A 263 -29.59 8.85 -6.40
C PHE A 263 -28.10 8.89 -6.06
N VAL A 264 -27.57 7.89 -5.34
CA VAL A 264 -26.17 7.93 -4.88
C VAL A 264 -25.23 7.33 -5.93
N ARG A 265 -25.66 6.28 -6.63
CA ARG A 265 -24.81 5.58 -7.61
C ARG A 265 -25.09 6.03 -9.04
N LEU A 266 -26.30 5.78 -9.55
CA LEU A 266 -26.63 6.01 -10.96
C LEU A 266 -26.55 7.49 -11.35
N PHE A 267 -27.08 8.40 -10.53
CA PHE A 267 -27.11 9.82 -10.86
C PHE A 267 -25.70 10.44 -10.99
N PRO A 268 -24.78 10.36 -10.01
CA PRO A 268 -23.41 10.85 -10.18
C PRO A 268 -22.67 10.17 -11.33
N PHE A 269 -22.90 8.87 -11.54
CA PHE A 269 -22.33 8.13 -12.65
C PHE A 269 -22.78 8.70 -14.01
N ILE A 270 -24.08 8.98 -14.19
CA ILE A 270 -24.61 9.62 -15.41
C ILE A 270 -23.96 10.99 -15.63
N VAL A 271 -23.79 11.79 -14.56
CA VAL A 271 -23.12 13.11 -14.67
C VAL A 271 -21.68 12.93 -15.15
N ILE A 272 -20.94 11.97 -14.60
CA ILE A 272 -19.57 11.66 -15.04
C ILE A 272 -19.53 11.14 -16.49
N CYS A 273 -20.41 10.21 -16.87
CA CYS A 273 -20.52 9.74 -18.26
C CYS A 273 -20.84 10.89 -19.22
N ARG A 274 -21.66 11.85 -18.80
CA ARG A 274 -21.94 13.07 -19.58
C ARG A 274 -20.69 13.94 -19.73
N LEU A 275 -19.85 14.06 -18.70
CA LEU A 275 -18.58 14.78 -18.80
C LEU A 275 -17.61 14.10 -19.78
N LEU A 276 -17.52 12.76 -19.71
CA LEU A 276 -16.68 11.95 -20.61
C LEU A 276 -17.16 12.03 -22.07
N SER A 277 -18.46 11.83 -22.31
CA SER A 277 -19.04 11.86 -23.66
C SER A 277 -18.92 13.23 -24.35
N ASN A 278 -18.92 14.32 -23.58
CA ASN A 278 -18.72 15.67 -24.10
C ASN A 278 -17.24 16.06 -24.21
N ASN A 279 -16.30 15.10 -24.05
CA ASN A 279 -14.86 15.32 -24.05
C ASN A 279 -14.41 16.43 -23.09
N ARG A 280 -15.13 16.61 -21.98
CA ARG A 280 -14.77 17.59 -20.93
C ARG A 280 -13.69 17.04 -20.00
N VAL A 281 -13.61 15.71 -19.91
CA VAL A 281 -12.61 14.96 -19.17
C VAL A 281 -12.16 13.79 -20.04
N SER A 282 -10.86 13.53 -20.13
CA SER A 282 -10.39 12.31 -20.81
C SER A 282 -10.45 11.11 -19.86
N PRO A 283 -10.78 9.90 -20.35
CA PRO A 283 -10.71 8.67 -19.56
C PRO A 283 -9.32 8.45 -18.93
N GLU A 284 -8.25 8.82 -19.64
CA GLU A 284 -6.87 8.73 -19.16
C GLU A 284 -6.61 9.66 -17.97
N ALA A 285 -7.13 10.90 -18.00
CA ALA A 285 -7.04 11.82 -16.87
C ALA A 285 -7.77 11.29 -15.62
N MET A 286 -8.83 10.50 -15.83
CA MET A 286 -9.54 9.79 -14.76
C MET A 286 -8.84 8.50 -14.31
N GLY A 287 -7.75 8.07 -14.96
CA GLY A 287 -7.07 6.84 -14.61
C GLY A 287 -7.75 5.57 -15.13
N ILE A 288 -8.57 5.69 -16.17
CA ILE A 288 -9.26 4.58 -16.86
C ILE A 288 -8.40 4.03 -18.02
N GLY A 289 -7.22 4.64 -18.27
CA GLY A 289 -6.31 4.21 -19.33
C GLY A 289 -5.59 2.89 -19.05
N PRO A 290 -4.88 2.34 -20.06
CA PRO A 290 -4.09 1.12 -19.91
C PRO A 290 -2.97 1.31 -18.86
N GLN A 291 -2.99 0.44 -17.87
CA GLN A 291 -2.08 0.40 -16.74
C GLN A 291 -1.13 -0.81 -16.84
N SER A 292 0.05 -0.71 -16.24
CA SER A 292 0.87 -1.91 -16.02
C SER A 292 0.12 -2.87 -15.10
N MET A 293 0.02 -4.14 -15.50
CA MET A 293 -0.60 -5.19 -14.69
C MET A 293 0.07 -5.28 -13.31
N LEU A 294 1.40 -5.16 -13.25
CA LEU A 294 2.15 -5.19 -12.00
C LEU A 294 1.77 -4.01 -11.09
N SER A 295 1.70 -2.80 -11.63
CA SER A 295 1.29 -1.61 -10.86
C SER A 295 -0.13 -1.78 -10.30
N SER A 296 -1.04 -2.31 -11.12
CA SER A 296 -2.43 -2.56 -10.72
C SER A 296 -2.53 -3.62 -9.62
N ILE A 297 -1.76 -4.71 -9.72
CA ILE A 297 -1.69 -5.74 -8.68
C ILE A 297 -1.14 -5.15 -7.38
N ILE A 298 -0.07 -4.35 -7.45
CA ILE A 298 0.51 -3.71 -6.28
C ILE A 298 -0.51 -2.77 -5.61
N VAL A 299 -1.17 -1.89 -6.39
CA VAL A 299 -2.21 -0.99 -5.87
C VAL A 299 -3.35 -1.75 -5.21
N TYR A 300 -3.84 -2.80 -5.87
CA TYR A 300 -4.90 -3.65 -5.34
C TYR A 300 -4.51 -4.25 -3.99
N ILE A 301 -3.34 -4.91 -3.91
CA ILE A 301 -2.90 -5.59 -2.69
C ILE A 301 -2.62 -4.56 -1.58
N VAL A 302 -1.87 -3.49 -1.86
CA VAL A 302 -1.54 -2.43 -0.89
C VAL A 302 -2.82 -1.78 -0.37
N GLY A 303 -3.72 -1.38 -1.26
CA GLY A 303 -4.98 -0.72 -0.91
C GLY A 303 -5.88 -1.63 -0.07
N THR A 304 -6.02 -2.89 -0.46
CA THR A 304 -6.84 -3.88 0.27
C THR A 304 -6.30 -4.12 1.67
N LEU A 305 -5.00 -4.42 1.80
CA LEU A 305 -4.40 -4.74 3.09
C LEU A 305 -4.38 -3.53 4.02
N ALA A 306 -4.04 -2.34 3.52
CA ALA A 306 -4.05 -1.12 4.34
C ALA A 306 -5.46 -0.83 4.88
N ALA A 307 -6.48 -0.93 4.02
CA ALA A 307 -7.85 -0.65 4.43
C ALA A 307 -8.41 -1.69 5.42
N ILE A 308 -8.16 -2.99 5.21
CA ILE A 308 -8.52 -4.04 6.18
C ILE A 308 -7.86 -3.79 7.53
N LEU A 309 -6.56 -3.48 7.54
CA LEU A 309 -5.82 -3.21 8.77
C LEU A 309 -6.42 -2.02 9.52
N ILE A 310 -6.77 -0.93 8.83
CA ILE A 310 -7.41 0.24 9.44
C ILE A 310 -8.79 -0.14 10.01
N LEU A 311 -9.64 -0.79 9.22
CA LEU A 311 -11.01 -1.11 9.62
C LEU A 311 -11.07 -2.07 10.81
N GLN A 312 -10.30 -3.16 10.78
CA GLN A 312 -10.37 -4.18 11.82
C GLN A 312 -9.71 -3.76 13.13
N ASN A 313 -8.92 -2.68 13.11
CA ASN A 313 -8.20 -2.18 14.28
C ASN A 313 -8.63 -0.78 14.73
N LYS A 314 -9.64 -0.19 14.09
CA LYS A 314 -10.11 1.17 14.42
C LYS A 314 -10.51 1.32 15.89
N SER A 315 -11.11 0.30 16.49
CA SER A 315 -11.51 0.35 17.91
C SER A 315 -10.31 0.43 18.84
N PHE A 316 -9.22 -0.26 18.52
CA PHE A 316 -7.96 -0.18 19.27
C PHE A 316 -7.26 1.16 19.05
N ILE A 317 -7.14 1.59 17.78
CA ILE A 317 -6.43 2.82 17.39
C ILE A 317 -7.12 4.06 17.96
N LEU A 318 -8.45 4.07 17.96
CA LEU A 318 -9.27 5.23 18.34
C LEU A 318 -9.80 5.12 19.78
N ASN A 319 -9.36 4.10 20.54
CA ASN A 319 -9.76 3.96 21.92
C ASN A 319 -9.35 5.21 22.73
N GLY A 320 -10.27 5.78 23.49
CA GLY A 320 -10.03 6.99 24.28
C GLY A 320 -10.17 8.31 23.52
N ILE A 321 -10.41 8.30 22.20
CA ILE A 321 -10.73 9.52 21.45
C ILE A 321 -12.24 9.79 21.54
N PRO A 322 -12.68 10.91 22.17
CA PRO A 322 -14.10 11.23 22.27
C PRO A 322 -14.69 11.47 20.88
N GLY A 323 -15.96 11.09 20.70
CA GLY A 323 -16.66 11.23 19.43
C GLY A 323 -18.17 11.03 19.60
N TYR A 324 -18.93 11.34 18.55
CA TYR A 324 -20.36 11.09 18.53
C TYR A 324 -20.66 9.64 18.13
N GLN A 325 -21.76 9.12 18.70
CA GLN A 325 -22.25 7.77 18.40
C GLN A 325 -22.91 7.72 17.02
N PRO A 326 -22.95 6.54 16.37
CA PRO A 326 -23.72 6.36 15.15
C PRO A 326 -25.18 6.80 15.34
N VAL A 327 -25.70 7.57 14.40
CA VAL A 327 -27.10 8.04 14.36
C VAL A 327 -27.89 7.40 13.21
N GLY A 328 -27.19 6.85 12.21
CA GLY A 328 -27.77 6.10 11.10
C GLY A 328 -27.39 4.62 11.15
N VAL A 329 -28.24 3.79 10.53
CA VAL A 329 -28.03 2.34 10.39
C VAL A 329 -28.50 1.91 9.01
N ILE A 330 -27.68 1.13 8.30
CA ILE A 330 -28.08 0.51 7.04
C ILE A 330 -29.12 -0.60 7.35
N PRO A 331 -30.34 -0.54 6.79
CA PRO A 331 -31.37 -1.53 7.07
C PRO A 331 -30.98 -2.92 6.55
N LYS A 332 -31.30 -3.95 7.33
CA LYS A 332 -30.98 -5.34 6.97
C LYS A 332 -31.83 -5.79 5.77
N ILE A 333 -31.16 -6.27 4.71
CA ILE A 333 -31.83 -6.89 3.55
C ILE A 333 -32.22 -8.33 3.90
N PHE A 334 -33.51 -8.58 4.06
CA PHE A 334 -34.03 -9.90 4.46
C PHE A 334 -34.12 -10.92 3.32
N HIS A 335 -34.25 -10.46 2.07
CA HIS A 335 -34.34 -11.35 0.91
C HIS A 335 -32.95 -11.80 0.47
N ALA A 336 -32.69 -13.10 0.45
CA ALA A 336 -31.36 -13.66 0.20
C ALA A 336 -30.77 -13.20 -1.15
N ASP A 337 -31.56 -13.25 -2.23
CA ASP A 337 -31.08 -12.87 -3.57
C ASP A 337 -30.70 -11.39 -3.65
N TRP A 338 -31.51 -10.51 -3.03
CA TRP A 338 -31.22 -9.08 -2.97
C TRP A 338 -30.02 -8.78 -2.09
N ARG A 339 -29.85 -9.52 -0.99
CA ARG A 339 -28.67 -9.40 -0.13
C ARG A 339 -27.40 -9.77 -0.91
N TRP A 340 -27.41 -10.88 -1.65
CA TRP A 340 -26.26 -11.30 -2.44
C TRP A 340 -26.00 -10.41 -3.65
N PHE A 341 -27.04 -9.94 -4.32
CA PHE A 341 -26.92 -8.94 -5.37
C PHE A 341 -26.26 -7.67 -4.84
N ASP A 342 -26.72 -7.17 -3.69
CA ASP A 342 -26.14 -5.97 -3.08
C ASP A 342 -24.71 -6.19 -2.60
N LEU A 343 -24.42 -7.32 -1.95
CA LEU A 343 -23.06 -7.68 -1.55
C LEU A 343 -22.09 -7.85 -2.72
N THR A 344 -22.57 -8.16 -3.93
CA THR A 344 -21.72 -8.38 -5.11
C THR A 344 -21.76 -7.18 -6.06
N ALA A 345 -22.74 -7.16 -6.97
CA ALA A 345 -22.91 -6.10 -7.95
C ALA A 345 -23.12 -4.73 -7.29
N GLY A 346 -23.81 -4.71 -6.15
CA GLY A 346 -24.01 -3.48 -5.39
C GLY A 346 -22.71 -2.87 -4.89
N LEU A 347 -21.97 -3.60 -4.06
CA LEU A 347 -20.68 -3.13 -3.54
C LEU A 347 -19.67 -2.81 -4.66
N MET A 348 -19.71 -3.54 -5.77
CA MET A 348 -18.89 -3.21 -6.94
C MET A 348 -19.29 -1.85 -7.54
N ALA A 349 -20.60 -1.60 -7.70
CA ALA A 349 -21.09 -0.31 -8.15
C ALA A 349 -20.72 0.82 -7.17
N THR A 350 -20.81 0.60 -5.86
CA THR A 350 -20.31 1.54 -4.84
C THR A 350 -18.84 1.86 -5.07
N GLY A 351 -17.98 0.83 -5.17
CA GLY A 351 -16.56 1.01 -5.44
C GLY A 351 -16.31 1.79 -6.74
N VAL A 352 -17.00 1.45 -7.83
CA VAL A 352 -16.87 2.17 -9.11
C VAL A 352 -17.19 3.65 -8.95
N VAL A 353 -18.37 3.98 -8.40
CA VAL A 353 -18.84 5.37 -8.36
C VAL A 353 -18.04 6.18 -7.33
N GLU A 354 -17.79 5.65 -6.13
CA GLU A 354 -17.03 6.37 -5.12
C GLU A 354 -15.58 6.61 -5.52
N GLU A 355 -14.91 5.65 -6.15
CA GLU A 355 -13.55 5.87 -6.66
C GLU A 355 -13.55 6.86 -7.84
N LEU A 356 -14.50 6.76 -8.78
CA LEU A 356 -14.64 7.74 -9.86
C LEU A 356 -14.85 9.17 -9.32
N VAL A 357 -15.67 9.34 -8.29
CA VAL A 357 -16.00 10.65 -7.72
C VAL A 357 -14.86 11.19 -6.86
N PHE A 358 -14.43 10.44 -5.84
CA PHE A 358 -13.51 10.96 -4.82
C PHE A 358 -12.04 10.80 -5.18
N ARG A 359 -11.70 9.92 -6.14
CA ARG A 359 -10.31 9.75 -6.62
C ARG A 359 -10.16 10.43 -7.97
N ALA A 360 -10.88 9.98 -9.00
CA ALA A 360 -10.67 10.52 -10.34
C ALA A 360 -11.14 11.98 -10.51
N TYR A 361 -12.43 12.23 -10.27
CA TYR A 361 -13.00 13.57 -10.46
C TYR A 361 -12.46 14.58 -9.44
N LEU A 362 -12.48 14.26 -8.14
CA LEU A 362 -12.01 15.17 -7.10
C LEU A 362 -10.53 15.53 -7.26
N TYR A 363 -9.67 14.57 -7.59
CA TYR A 363 -8.26 14.86 -7.90
C TYR A 363 -8.16 15.87 -9.04
N SER A 364 -8.84 15.59 -10.16
CA SER A 364 -8.83 16.43 -11.36
C SER A 364 -9.34 17.84 -11.05
N PHE A 365 -10.38 17.95 -10.22
CA PHE A 365 -10.92 19.21 -9.76
C PHE A 365 -9.92 19.98 -8.88
N LEU A 366 -9.29 19.32 -7.90
CA LEU A 366 -8.37 19.96 -6.95
C LEU A 366 -7.03 20.37 -7.57
N ARG A 367 -6.54 19.64 -8.59
CA ARG A 367 -5.31 20.00 -9.32
C ARG A 367 -5.37 21.37 -9.97
N ARG A 368 -6.58 21.88 -10.24
CA ARG A 368 -6.77 23.24 -10.77
C ARG A 368 -6.44 24.35 -9.76
N PHE A 369 -6.43 24.01 -8.47
CA PHE A 369 -6.25 24.97 -7.38
C PHE A 369 -4.93 24.78 -6.64
N THR A 370 -4.31 23.59 -6.71
CA THR A 370 -3.05 23.32 -6.02
C THR A 370 -2.26 22.20 -6.70
N ASP A 371 -0.95 22.42 -6.84
CA ASP A 371 -0.03 21.38 -7.28
C ASP A 371 0.48 20.49 -6.13
N ARG A 372 0.18 20.83 -4.89
CA ARG A 372 0.67 20.11 -3.70
C ARG A 372 -0.17 18.87 -3.43
N SER A 373 0.37 17.69 -3.70
CA SER A 373 -0.28 16.39 -3.47
C SER A 373 -0.78 16.22 -2.04
N LEU A 374 -0.07 16.76 -1.04
CA LEU A 374 -0.50 16.69 0.35
C LEU A 374 -1.89 17.31 0.57
N TYR A 375 -2.15 18.50 0.00
CA TYR A 375 -3.47 19.14 0.14
C TYR A 375 -4.56 18.36 -0.58
N ILE A 376 -4.26 17.79 -1.74
CA ILE A 376 -5.21 16.96 -2.48
C ILE A 376 -5.59 15.70 -1.67
N VAL A 377 -4.60 15.03 -1.08
CA VAL A 377 -4.80 13.86 -0.22
C VAL A 377 -5.63 14.25 1.01
N LEU A 378 -5.30 15.34 1.71
CA LEU A 378 -6.02 15.76 2.91
C LEU A 378 -7.47 16.12 2.60
N ILE A 379 -7.72 16.93 1.56
CA ILE A 379 -9.09 17.33 1.19
C ILE A 379 -9.91 16.12 0.73
N SER A 380 -9.34 15.23 -0.09
CA SER A 380 -10.01 14.01 -0.54
C SER A 380 -10.31 13.05 0.62
N ALA A 381 -9.35 12.83 1.52
CA ALA A 381 -9.53 12.03 2.73
C ALA A 381 -10.69 12.55 3.58
N THR A 382 -10.69 13.85 3.89
CA THR A 382 -11.76 14.47 4.68
C THR A 382 -13.10 14.40 3.95
N ALA A 383 -13.15 14.69 2.66
CA ALA A 383 -14.39 14.61 1.88
C ALA A 383 -14.98 13.20 1.90
N PHE A 384 -14.13 12.18 1.72
CA PHE A 384 -14.53 10.77 1.73
C PHE A 384 -14.99 10.28 3.11
N GLY A 385 -14.32 10.68 4.19
CA GLY A 385 -14.81 10.34 5.52
C GLY A 385 -16.13 11.01 5.87
N LEU A 386 -16.31 12.27 5.47
CA LEU A 386 -17.51 13.04 5.80
C LEU A 386 -18.78 12.55 5.08
N ILE A 387 -18.70 11.72 4.04
CA ILE A 387 -19.90 11.08 3.45
C ILE A 387 -20.40 9.87 4.26
N HIS A 388 -19.72 9.52 5.35
CA HIS A 388 -20.08 8.45 6.29
C HIS A 388 -20.44 9.01 7.69
N TRP A 389 -20.87 10.27 7.75
CA TRP A 389 -21.08 10.98 9.01
C TRP A 389 -22.17 10.37 9.89
N SER A 390 -23.16 9.68 9.32
CA SER A 390 -24.20 9.03 10.13
C SER A 390 -23.70 7.81 10.91
N LEU A 391 -22.56 7.23 10.51
CA LEU A 391 -22.00 5.98 11.05
C LEU A 391 -21.13 6.18 12.31
N GLY A 392 -21.06 7.41 12.84
CA GLY A 392 -20.32 7.74 14.04
C GLY A 392 -18.90 8.27 13.77
N PHE A 393 -18.37 9.04 14.73
CA PHE A 393 -17.10 9.76 14.55
C PHE A 393 -15.92 8.83 14.22
N HIS A 394 -15.81 7.70 14.92
CA HIS A 394 -14.73 6.74 14.67
C HIS A 394 -14.79 6.13 13.27
N HIS A 395 -15.99 5.96 12.71
CA HIS A 395 -16.15 5.51 11.34
C HIS A 395 -15.66 6.56 10.35
N VAL A 396 -16.04 7.83 10.55
CA VAL A 396 -15.57 8.96 9.72
C VAL A 396 -14.04 9.05 9.71
N ILE A 397 -13.39 8.90 10.86
CA ILE A 397 -11.92 8.93 10.93
C ILE A 397 -11.31 7.74 10.17
N ALA A 398 -11.82 6.52 10.40
CA ALA A 398 -11.32 5.33 9.70
C ALA A 398 -11.50 5.45 8.18
N ALA A 399 -12.68 5.86 7.72
CA ALA A 399 -12.99 6.10 6.31
C ALA A 399 -12.08 7.21 5.74
N SER A 400 -11.85 8.30 6.48
CA SER A 400 -10.94 9.38 6.04
C SER A 400 -9.52 8.87 5.81
N VAL A 401 -8.97 8.07 6.73
CA VAL A 401 -7.62 7.52 6.60
C VAL A 401 -7.54 6.58 5.38
N ILE A 402 -8.55 5.72 5.17
CA ILE A 402 -8.63 4.84 4.00
C ILE A 402 -8.71 5.66 2.70
N GLY A 403 -9.56 6.69 2.66
CA GLY A 403 -9.67 7.62 1.54
C GLY A 403 -8.34 8.30 1.22
N GLY A 404 -7.59 8.72 2.25
CA GLY A 404 -6.25 9.29 2.10
C GLY A 404 -5.24 8.30 1.51
N VAL A 405 -5.24 7.04 1.97
CA VAL A 405 -4.41 5.97 1.39
C VAL A 405 -4.75 5.75 -0.08
N TYR A 406 -6.05 5.70 -0.42
CA TYR A 406 -6.48 5.45 -1.79
C TYR A 406 -6.17 6.62 -2.71
N MET A 407 -6.35 7.87 -2.25
CA MET A 407 -5.93 9.04 -3.00
C MET A 407 -4.42 9.05 -3.20
N LEU A 408 -3.61 8.70 -2.20
CA LEU A 408 -2.15 8.60 -2.37
C LEU A 408 -1.80 7.57 -3.45
N LEU A 409 -2.37 6.37 -3.40
CA LEU A 409 -2.17 5.33 -4.41
C LEU A 409 -2.64 5.78 -5.80
N TYR A 410 -3.78 6.48 -5.86
CA TYR A 410 -4.33 7.05 -7.09
C TYR A 410 -3.38 8.06 -7.72
N ILE A 411 -2.88 9.04 -6.96
CA ILE A 411 -1.95 10.06 -7.46
C ILE A 411 -0.71 9.42 -8.08
N ARG A 412 -0.19 8.36 -7.47
CA ARG A 412 1.03 7.69 -7.93
C ARG A 412 0.84 6.84 -9.17
N THR A 413 -0.25 6.09 -9.23
CA THR A 413 -0.41 5.04 -10.24
C THR A 413 -1.43 5.39 -11.30
N ARG A 414 -2.40 6.25 -10.97
CA ARG A 414 -3.62 6.48 -11.72
C ARG A 414 -4.40 5.20 -12.02
N SER A 415 -4.19 4.13 -11.25
CA SER A 415 -4.86 2.84 -11.47
C SER A 415 -6.23 2.84 -10.80
N LEU A 416 -7.19 3.51 -11.41
CA LEU A 416 -8.55 3.57 -10.87
C LEU A 416 -9.19 2.18 -10.75
N PRO A 417 -9.10 1.27 -11.76
CA PRO A 417 -9.70 -0.06 -11.64
C PRO A 417 -9.14 -0.86 -10.45
N ALA A 418 -7.83 -0.76 -10.19
CA ALA A 418 -7.22 -1.46 -9.04
C ALA A 418 -7.77 -0.96 -7.70
N LEU A 419 -8.03 0.34 -7.57
CA LEU A 419 -8.65 0.91 -6.37
C LEU A 419 -10.12 0.52 -6.23
N VAL A 420 -10.86 0.47 -7.34
CA VAL A 420 -12.25 -0.04 -7.34
C VAL A 420 -12.29 -1.47 -6.81
N PHE A 421 -11.40 -2.35 -7.29
CA PHE A 421 -11.33 -3.72 -6.79
C PHE A 421 -10.88 -3.79 -5.34
N ALA A 422 -9.92 -2.95 -4.91
CA ALA A 422 -9.48 -2.92 -3.52
C ALA A 422 -10.63 -2.50 -2.59
N HIS A 423 -11.35 -1.44 -2.96
CA HIS A 423 -12.52 -0.96 -2.24
C HIS A 423 -13.61 -2.03 -2.15
N TYR A 424 -13.98 -2.61 -3.29
CA TYR A 424 -14.95 -3.69 -3.37
C TYR A 424 -14.57 -4.86 -2.45
N THR A 425 -13.33 -5.34 -2.52
CA THR A 425 -12.86 -6.47 -1.69
C THR A 425 -12.97 -6.15 -0.20
N VAL A 426 -12.59 -4.94 0.22
CA VAL A 426 -12.67 -4.51 1.62
C VAL A 426 -14.12 -4.48 2.10
N ASN A 427 -15.02 -3.87 1.33
CA ASN A 427 -16.44 -3.82 1.68
C ASN A 427 -17.06 -5.22 1.70
N PHE A 428 -16.75 -6.06 0.70
CA PHE A 428 -17.22 -7.44 0.65
C PHE A 428 -16.78 -8.21 1.91
N MET A 429 -15.51 -8.08 2.31
CA MET A 429 -15.00 -8.72 3.52
C MET A 429 -15.68 -8.20 4.79
N GLU A 430 -15.98 -6.91 4.88
CA GLU A 430 -16.63 -6.30 6.04
C GLU A 430 -18.11 -6.72 6.18
N TYR A 431 -18.85 -6.84 5.07
CA TYR A 431 -20.31 -7.00 5.08
C TYR A 431 -20.83 -8.41 4.75
N SER A 432 -20.03 -9.28 4.14
CA SER A 432 -20.51 -10.61 3.69
C SER A 432 -20.57 -11.68 4.78
N ASP A 433 -19.94 -11.47 5.93
CA ASP A 433 -19.71 -12.47 6.99
C ASP A 433 -18.93 -13.73 6.51
N VAL A 434 -18.37 -13.72 5.29
CA VAL A 434 -17.62 -14.86 4.72
C VAL A 434 -16.21 -14.94 5.32
N VAL A 435 -15.59 -13.80 5.61
CA VAL A 435 -14.26 -13.73 6.24
C VAL A 435 -14.41 -13.35 7.69
N ASP A 436 -13.77 -14.13 8.57
CA ASP A 436 -13.77 -13.85 10.00
C ASP A 436 -13.12 -12.48 10.30
N LYS A 437 -13.88 -11.59 10.94
CA LYS A 437 -13.45 -10.25 11.35
C LYS A 437 -12.33 -10.27 12.39
N PHE A 438 -12.10 -11.40 13.06
CA PHE A 438 -11.01 -11.56 14.02
C PHE A 438 -9.65 -11.83 13.36
N LEU A 439 -9.61 -12.07 12.04
CA LEU A 439 -8.39 -12.50 11.36
C LEU A 439 -7.29 -11.43 11.35
N PHE A 440 -7.64 -10.15 11.19
CA PHE A 440 -6.69 -9.03 11.14
C PHE A 440 -6.80 -8.08 12.35
N ARG A 441 -7.51 -8.49 13.40
CA ARG A 441 -7.66 -7.70 14.64
C ARG A 441 -6.51 -7.97 15.62
N TYR A 442 -5.76 -6.91 15.98
CA TYR A 442 -4.56 -7.00 16.82
C TYR A 442 -4.84 -7.41 18.27
N PHE A 443 -5.97 -6.95 18.83
CA PHE A 443 -6.31 -7.09 20.25
C PHE A 443 -7.77 -7.44 20.47
#